data_AF-A0A1X7A772-F1
#
_entry.id   AF-A0A1X7A772-F1
#
_cell.length_a   1.000
_cell.length_b   1.000
_cell.length_c   1.000
_cell.angle_alpha   90.00
_cell.angle_beta   90.00
_cell.angle_gamma   90.00
#
_symmetry.space_group_name_H-M   'P 1'
#
loop_
_entity.id
_entity.type
_entity.pdbx_description
1 polymer ?
#
loop_
_entity_poly.entity_id
_entity_poly.type
_entity_poly.pdbx_seq_one_letter_code
_entity_poly.pdbx_strand_id
1 'polypeptide(L)'
;MRSARNTLLSLVLAALCLVLAAMPRENPLTTRAEAYQGEIAVAAGATYVSLRAINAFLSAAQEVEVGGSLVVEGSVHPLKWLEPVDDTVERVSAAIFAVAVLTGVLKISLAPVASVGFALLALALLTRGGCEAVTGWHRAPPVLRSLGGVCGGLGFAFAIALPLAFVLGVWGGEVLTAEAAAGANGTLDMIAAEAGKLVALEDQSWRESWEAYRGAARFFWEQADDLLNAALTLVGVFLLRMVVLPMVLLLALWAAARRLVAG
;
A
#
# COMPACT_ATOMS: atom_id res chain seq x y z
N MET A 1 3.21 -33.50 -36.17
CA MET A 1 3.89 -32.18 -36.09
C MET A 1 3.27 -31.22 -35.06
N ARG A 2 1.93 -31.03 -35.01
CA ARG A 2 1.31 -30.11 -34.02
C ARG A 2 1.53 -30.51 -32.55
N SER A 3 1.37 -31.79 -32.22
CA SER A 3 1.59 -32.31 -30.85
C SER A 3 3.04 -32.15 -30.38
N ALA A 4 4.03 -32.55 -31.20
CA ALA A 4 5.45 -32.37 -30.85
C ALA A 4 5.83 -30.89 -30.61
N ARG A 5 5.27 -29.97 -31.40
CA ARG A 5 5.46 -28.53 -31.21
C ARG A 5 4.85 -28.04 -29.90
N ASN A 6 3.64 -28.48 -29.56
CA ASN A 6 2.97 -28.12 -28.30
C ASN A 6 3.73 -28.65 -27.08
N THR A 7 4.22 -29.89 -27.13
CA THR A 7 5.06 -30.47 -26.08
C THR A 7 6.35 -29.68 -25.91
N LEU A 8 7.06 -29.37 -27.01
CA LEU A 8 8.29 -28.57 -26.97
C LEU A 8 8.02 -27.19 -26.33
N LEU A 9 6.96 -26.51 -26.75
CA LEU A 9 6.57 -25.21 -26.18
C LEU A 9 6.27 -25.32 -24.69
N SER A 10 5.54 -26.35 -24.26
CA SER A 10 5.21 -26.56 -22.84
C SER A 10 6.45 -26.81 -21.98
N LEU A 11 7.44 -27.54 -22.51
CA LEU A 11 8.69 -27.82 -21.81
C LEU A 11 9.58 -26.57 -21.72
N VAL A 12 9.66 -25.79 -22.79
CA VAL A 12 10.38 -24.50 -22.79
C VAL A 12 9.74 -23.53 -21.80
N LEU A 13 8.42 -23.41 -21.81
CA LEU A 13 7.68 -22.56 -20.86
C LEU A 13 7.82 -23.06 -19.42
N ALA A 14 7.80 -24.37 -19.18
CA ALA A 14 8.01 -24.93 -17.86
C ALA A 14 9.44 -24.66 -17.34
N ALA A 15 10.46 -24.83 -18.19
CA ALA A 15 11.84 -24.51 -17.86
C ALA A 15 12.00 -23.02 -17.53
N LEU A 16 11.39 -22.14 -18.33
CA LEU A 16 11.37 -20.70 -18.05
C LEU A 16 10.69 -20.40 -16.70
N CYS A 17 9.56 -21.02 -16.40
CA CYS A 17 8.89 -20.86 -15.10
C CYS A 17 9.77 -21.35 -13.94
N LEU A 18 10.48 -22.47 -14.08
CA LEU A 18 11.41 -22.94 -13.06
C LEU A 18 12.58 -21.98 -12.84
N VAL A 19 13.14 -21.42 -13.92
CA VAL A 19 14.19 -20.40 -13.82
C VAL A 19 13.67 -19.16 -13.09
N LEU A 20 12.48 -18.67 -13.43
CA LEU A 20 11.86 -17.51 -12.76
C LEU A 20 11.48 -17.82 -11.29
N ALA A 21 11.13 -19.07 -10.97
CA ALA A 21 10.89 -19.51 -9.61
C ALA A 21 12.19 -19.54 -8.78
N ALA A 22 13.30 -20.00 -9.38
CA ALA A 22 14.61 -20.08 -8.73
C ALA A 22 15.30 -18.71 -8.61
N MET A 23 15.03 -17.80 -9.54
CA MET A 23 15.62 -16.46 -9.61
C MET A 23 14.54 -15.37 -9.56
N PRO A 24 13.77 -15.25 -8.46
CA PRO A 24 12.65 -14.31 -8.38
C PRO A 24 13.08 -12.84 -8.44
N ARG A 25 14.35 -12.53 -8.12
CA ARG A 25 14.93 -11.18 -8.20
C ARG A 25 15.18 -10.71 -9.64
N GLU A 26 15.36 -11.64 -10.57
CA GLU A 26 15.59 -11.35 -12.00
C GLU A 26 14.25 -11.14 -12.74
N ASN A 27 13.13 -11.43 -12.10
CA ASN A 27 11.82 -11.28 -12.73
C ASN A 27 11.38 -9.80 -12.72
N PRO A 28 11.23 -9.17 -13.90
CA PRO A 28 10.91 -7.74 -13.99
C PRO A 28 9.52 -7.39 -13.43
N LEU A 29 8.58 -8.34 -13.42
CA LEU A 29 7.24 -8.10 -12.88
C LEU A 29 7.24 -8.01 -11.35
N THR A 30 7.95 -8.91 -10.68
CA THR A 30 8.07 -8.91 -9.21
C THR A 30 8.91 -7.75 -8.75
N THR A 31 10.04 -7.48 -9.40
CA THR A 31 10.92 -6.35 -9.03
C THR A 31 10.21 -5.00 -9.18
N ARG A 32 9.40 -4.82 -10.24
CA ARG A 32 8.57 -3.61 -10.38
C ARG A 32 7.49 -3.53 -9.30
N ALA A 33 6.78 -4.62 -9.02
CA ALA A 33 5.78 -4.64 -7.96
C ALA A 33 6.40 -4.27 -6.61
N GLU A 34 7.56 -4.82 -6.27
CA GLU A 34 8.30 -4.53 -5.03
C GLU A 34 8.79 -3.08 -4.95
N ALA A 35 9.26 -2.50 -6.06
CA ALA A 35 9.66 -1.11 -6.13
C ALA A 35 8.48 -0.18 -5.82
N TYR A 36 7.33 -0.41 -6.46
CA TYR A 36 6.10 0.34 -6.20
C TYR A 36 5.66 0.23 -4.73
N GLN A 37 5.67 -0.96 -4.13
CA GLN A 37 5.34 -1.11 -2.71
C GLN A 37 6.31 -0.34 -1.81
N GLY A 38 7.60 -0.31 -2.17
CA GLY A 38 8.62 0.43 -1.44
C GLY A 38 8.41 1.95 -1.48
N GLU A 39 8.09 2.51 -2.64
CA GLU A 39 7.82 3.94 -2.80
C GLU A 39 6.63 4.38 -1.97
N ILE A 40 5.53 3.59 -1.97
CA ILE A 40 4.37 3.97 -1.18
C ILE A 40 4.64 3.81 0.33
N ALA A 41 5.41 2.79 0.75
CA ALA A 41 5.81 2.65 2.15
C ALA A 41 6.61 3.87 2.65
N VAL A 42 7.52 4.39 1.81
CA VAL A 42 8.30 5.59 2.13
C VAL A 42 7.40 6.83 2.19
N ALA A 43 6.50 7.00 1.21
CA ALA A 43 5.57 8.13 1.18
C ALA A 43 4.62 8.12 2.40
N ALA A 44 3.99 6.98 2.69
CA ALA A 44 3.13 6.82 3.86
C ALA A 44 3.90 7.04 5.17
N GLY A 45 5.16 6.57 5.25
CA GLY A 45 6.04 6.81 6.38
C GLY A 45 6.33 8.29 6.60
N ALA A 46 6.58 9.06 5.54
CA ALA A 46 6.77 10.50 5.62
C ALA A 46 5.50 11.20 6.14
N THR A 47 4.33 10.89 5.57
CA THR A 47 3.05 11.43 6.03
C THR A 47 2.76 11.09 7.50
N TYR A 48 3.07 9.86 7.93
CA TYR A 48 2.92 9.43 9.32
C TYR A 48 3.77 10.28 10.29
N VAL A 49 5.03 10.55 9.92
CA VAL A 49 5.91 11.43 10.72
C VAL A 49 5.34 12.84 10.81
N SER A 50 4.86 13.41 9.70
CA SER A 50 4.23 14.73 9.67
C SER A 50 3.02 14.81 10.61
N LEU A 51 2.12 13.81 10.58
CA LEU A 51 0.97 13.76 11.49
C LEU A 51 1.38 13.62 12.96
N ARG A 52 2.44 12.88 13.26
CA ARG A 52 2.92 12.71 14.63
C ARG A 52 3.58 13.98 15.18
N ALA A 53 4.25 14.76 14.33
CA ALA A 53 4.75 16.08 14.70
C ALA A 53 3.59 17.03 15.04
N ILE A 54 2.49 16.97 14.28
CA ILE A 54 1.29 17.77 14.53
C ILE A 54 0.62 17.37 15.85
N ASN A 55 0.47 16.06 16.11
CA ASN A 55 -0.07 15.57 17.38
C ASN A 55 0.81 16.02 18.58
N ALA A 56 2.14 15.89 18.47
CA ALA A 56 3.06 16.34 19.51
C ALA A 56 2.90 17.85 19.81
N PHE A 57 2.72 18.67 18.77
CA PHE A 57 2.45 20.10 18.94
C PHE A 57 1.09 20.35 19.63
N LEU A 58 0.02 19.68 19.21
CA LEU A 58 -1.31 19.82 19.83
C LEU A 58 -1.28 19.42 21.31
N SER A 59 -0.56 18.35 21.65
CA SER A 59 -0.33 17.90 23.03
C SER A 59 0.39 18.94 23.86
N ALA A 60 1.49 19.52 23.35
CA ALA A 60 2.23 20.59 24.03
C ALA A 60 1.37 21.85 24.24
N ALA A 61 0.56 22.21 23.25
CA ALA A 61 -0.37 23.34 23.34
C ALA A 61 -1.42 23.15 24.45
N GLN A 62 -1.93 21.92 24.62
CA GLN A 62 -2.88 21.58 25.70
C GLN A 62 -2.22 21.62 27.08
N GLU A 63 -0.97 21.18 27.22
CA GLU A 63 -0.26 21.16 28.52
C GLU A 63 0.00 22.57 29.07
N VAL A 64 0.42 23.52 28.21
CA VAL A 64 0.71 24.91 28.63
C VAL A 64 -0.55 25.64 29.12
N GLU A 65 -1.72 25.34 28.55
CA GLU A 65 -2.99 25.92 29.00
C GLU A 65 -3.38 25.44 30.40
N VAL A 66 -3.23 24.14 30.66
CA VAL A 66 -3.58 23.53 31.95
C VAL A 66 -2.61 23.97 33.07
N GLY A 67 -1.35 24.25 32.75
CA GLY A 67 -0.37 24.81 33.69
C GLY A 67 -0.53 26.31 33.97
N GLY A 68 -1.16 27.08 33.07
CA GLY A 68 -1.33 28.53 33.18
C GLY A 68 -2.63 29.00 33.85
N SER A 69 -3.63 28.14 34.02
CA SER A 69 -4.97 28.52 34.48
C SER A 69 -5.17 28.52 36.02
N LEU A 70 -4.09 28.62 36.80
CA LEU A 70 -4.18 28.63 38.28
C LEU A 70 -4.82 29.90 38.87
N VAL A 71 -5.09 30.94 38.08
CA VAL A 71 -5.75 32.17 38.57
C VAL A 71 -6.60 32.79 37.45
N VAL A 72 -7.91 32.55 37.44
CA VAL A 72 -9.02 33.49 37.16
C VAL A 72 -10.26 32.67 36.79
N GLU A 73 -11.21 32.66 37.73
CA GLU A 73 -12.60 32.20 37.54
C GLU A 73 -13.23 32.91 36.34
N GLY A 74 -13.63 32.15 35.31
CA GLY A 74 -14.28 32.76 34.14
C GLY A 74 -14.48 31.84 32.94
N SER A 75 -14.99 30.63 33.17
CA SER A 75 -15.86 29.86 32.27
C SER A 75 -15.87 30.20 30.77
N VAL A 76 -14.86 29.77 30.00
CA VAL A 76 -15.03 29.09 28.70
C VAL A 76 -13.75 28.29 28.45
N HIS A 77 -13.80 26.96 28.40
CA HIS A 77 -12.67 26.12 27.98
C HIS A 77 -12.64 26.10 26.44
N PRO A 78 -11.79 26.89 25.75
CA PRO A 78 -11.85 27.02 24.29
C PRO A 78 -11.26 25.78 23.60
N LEU A 79 -10.44 25.00 24.31
CA LEU A 79 -9.56 23.98 23.75
C LEU A 79 -9.93 22.53 24.08
N LYS A 80 -10.92 22.27 24.96
CA LYS A 80 -11.63 20.97 25.00
C LYS A 80 -12.33 20.64 23.67
N TRP A 81 -12.44 21.63 22.78
CA TRP A 81 -12.96 21.47 21.43
C TRP A 81 -11.92 20.91 20.43
N LEU A 82 -10.63 20.80 20.79
CA LEU A 82 -9.60 20.17 19.94
C LEU A 82 -9.44 18.66 20.18
N GLU A 83 -10.02 18.11 21.24
CA GLU A 83 -10.05 16.67 21.53
C GLU A 83 -10.55 15.83 20.32
N PRO A 84 -11.60 16.25 19.58
CA PRO A 84 -12.04 15.54 18.37
C PRO A 84 -11.03 15.59 17.22
N VAL A 85 -10.26 16.67 17.11
CA VAL A 85 -9.25 16.85 16.05
C VAL A 85 -8.05 15.96 16.32
N ASP A 86 -7.56 15.93 17.56
CA ASP A 86 -6.45 15.05 17.96
C ASP A 86 -6.81 13.56 17.79
N ASP A 87 -7.99 13.15 18.28
CA ASP A 87 -8.52 11.79 18.06
C ASP A 87 -8.55 11.40 16.57
N THR A 88 -8.88 12.36 15.70
CA THR A 88 -8.96 12.11 14.27
C THR A 88 -7.56 12.00 13.65
N VAL A 89 -6.63 12.88 14.04
CA VAL A 89 -5.22 12.82 13.64
C VAL A 89 -4.59 11.50 14.09
N GLU A 90 -4.86 11.04 15.32
CA GLU A 90 -4.39 9.75 15.82
C GLU A 90 -4.92 8.59 14.97
N ARG A 91 -6.23 8.54 14.69
CA ARG A 91 -6.84 7.48 13.87
C ARG A 91 -6.31 7.47 12.44
N VAL A 92 -6.15 8.65 11.83
CA VAL A 92 -5.60 8.77 10.48
C VAL A 92 -4.12 8.36 10.45
N SER A 93 -3.33 8.80 11.43
CA SER A 93 -1.94 8.41 11.59
C SER A 93 -1.79 6.90 11.77
N ALA A 94 -2.63 6.27 12.59
CA ALA A 94 -2.67 4.81 12.75
C ALA A 94 -3.04 4.08 11.44
N ALA A 95 -3.99 4.61 10.66
CA ALA A 95 -4.35 4.04 9.36
C ALA A 95 -3.19 4.13 8.35
N ILE A 96 -2.52 5.28 8.26
CA ILE A 96 -1.37 5.49 7.38
C ILE A 96 -0.18 4.63 7.81
N PHE A 97 0.03 4.47 9.12
CA PHE A 97 1.02 3.54 9.64
C PHE A 97 0.71 2.10 9.25
N ALA A 98 -0.54 1.65 9.39
CA ALA A 98 -0.97 0.30 8.98
C ALA A 98 -0.74 0.07 7.49
N VAL A 99 -0.99 1.10 6.66
CA VAL A 99 -0.71 1.13 5.22
C VAL A 99 0.81 0.97 4.94
N ALA A 100 1.67 1.72 5.64
CA ALA A 100 3.13 1.60 5.51
C ALA A 100 3.65 0.21 5.93
N VAL A 101 3.11 -0.35 7.02
CA VAL A 101 3.47 -1.71 7.48
C VAL A 101 3.00 -2.76 6.48
N LEU A 102 1.75 -2.67 6.02
CA LEU A 102 1.17 -3.60 5.06
C LEU A 102 1.98 -3.65 3.76
N THR A 103 2.35 -2.49 3.21
CA THR A 103 3.19 -2.41 2.00
C THR A 103 4.59 -2.95 2.22
N GLY A 104 5.20 -2.68 3.38
CA GLY A 104 6.47 -3.29 3.78
C GLY A 104 6.39 -4.82 3.81
N VAL A 105 5.34 -5.38 4.41
CA VAL A 105 5.11 -6.83 4.46
C VAL A 105 4.85 -7.40 3.06
N LEU A 106 4.04 -6.73 2.23
CA LEU A 106 3.76 -7.13 0.86
C LEU A 106 5.04 -7.16 0.02
N LYS A 107 5.88 -6.12 0.12
CA LYS A 107 7.18 -6.05 -0.57
C LYS A 107 8.05 -7.26 -0.26
N ILE A 108 8.13 -7.68 1.00
CA ILE A 108 8.95 -8.84 1.41
C ILE A 108 8.31 -10.16 0.95
N SER A 109 6.99 -10.20 0.83
CA SER A 109 6.22 -11.41 0.53
C SER A 109 6.00 -11.65 -0.96
N LEU A 110 6.14 -10.63 -1.83
CA LEU A 110 5.85 -10.74 -3.26
C LEU A 110 6.78 -11.74 -3.99
N ALA A 111 8.10 -11.63 -3.82
CA ALA A 111 9.04 -12.59 -4.41
C ALA A 111 8.76 -14.07 -4.06
N PRO A 112 8.62 -14.48 -2.78
CA PRO A 112 8.34 -15.87 -2.45
C PRO A 112 6.97 -16.33 -2.95
N VAL A 113 5.94 -15.49 -2.87
CA VAL A 113 4.60 -15.82 -3.40
C VAL A 113 4.65 -16.04 -4.91
N ALA A 114 5.32 -15.15 -5.65
CA ALA A 114 5.48 -15.30 -7.09
C ALA A 114 6.32 -16.53 -7.45
N SER A 115 7.40 -16.82 -6.71
CA SER A 115 8.22 -18.02 -6.90
C SER A 115 7.41 -19.30 -6.76
N VAL A 116 6.59 -19.41 -5.70
CA VAL A 116 5.65 -20.53 -5.53
C VAL A 116 4.65 -20.58 -6.70
N GLY A 117 4.14 -19.45 -7.14
CA GLY A 117 3.29 -19.35 -8.33
C GLY A 117 3.95 -19.95 -9.58
N PHE A 118 5.20 -19.56 -9.87
CA PHE A 118 5.93 -20.05 -11.03
C PHE A 118 6.24 -21.55 -10.92
N ALA A 119 6.54 -22.05 -9.72
CA ALA A 119 6.72 -23.48 -9.49
C ALA A 119 5.44 -24.28 -9.76
N LEU A 120 4.29 -23.79 -9.29
CA LEU A 120 2.97 -24.39 -9.57
C LEU A 120 2.63 -24.35 -11.06
N LEU A 121 2.94 -23.23 -11.73
CA LEU A 121 2.72 -23.08 -13.17
C LEU A 121 3.62 -24.03 -13.98
N ALA A 122 4.88 -24.19 -13.58
CA ALA A 122 5.78 -25.17 -14.18
C ALA A 122 5.25 -26.60 -14.02
N LEU A 123 4.77 -26.97 -12.82
CA LEU A 123 4.16 -28.28 -12.58
C LEU A 123 2.93 -28.51 -13.46
N ALA A 124 2.09 -27.49 -13.65
CA ALA A 124 0.94 -27.57 -14.54
C ALA A 124 1.35 -27.76 -16.01
N LEU A 125 2.40 -27.08 -16.46
CA LEU A 125 2.92 -27.21 -17.82
C LEU A 125 3.60 -28.56 -18.06
N LEU A 126 4.36 -29.07 -17.09
CA LEU A 126 5.00 -30.39 -17.16
C LEU A 126 3.96 -31.51 -17.17
N THR A 127 2.96 -31.46 -16.30
CA THR A 127 1.86 -32.45 -16.27
C THR A 127 1.10 -32.45 -17.58
N ARG A 128 0.80 -31.27 -18.15
CA ARG A 128 0.15 -31.15 -19.46
C ARG A 128 1.01 -31.67 -20.60
N GLY A 129 2.25 -31.21 -20.70
CA GLY A 129 3.19 -31.57 -21.76
C GLY A 129 3.55 -33.07 -21.75
N GLY A 130 3.78 -33.64 -20.56
CA GLY A 130 4.04 -35.07 -20.38
C GLY A 130 2.85 -35.93 -20.78
N CYS A 131 1.64 -35.57 -20.35
CA CYS A 131 0.44 -36.30 -20.76
C CYS A 131 0.18 -36.20 -22.28
N GLU A 132 0.42 -35.03 -22.89
CA GLU A 132 0.27 -34.85 -24.33
C GLU A 132 1.28 -35.68 -25.13
N ALA A 133 2.50 -35.86 -24.63
CA ALA A 133 3.55 -36.65 -25.27
C ALA A 133 3.32 -38.18 -25.18
N VAL A 134 2.79 -38.68 -24.06
CA VAL A 134 2.66 -40.13 -23.83
C VAL A 134 1.33 -40.68 -24.35
N THR A 135 0.20 -40.06 -23.99
CA THR A 135 -1.14 -40.62 -24.26
C THR A 135 -2.08 -39.66 -25.00
N GLY A 136 -1.71 -38.37 -25.09
CA GLY A 136 -2.56 -37.29 -25.54
C GLY A 136 -3.43 -36.75 -24.40
N TRP A 137 -3.52 -35.42 -24.25
CA TRP A 137 -4.20 -34.76 -23.11
C TRP A 137 -5.65 -35.22 -22.89
N HIS A 138 -6.39 -35.52 -23.97
CA HIS A 138 -7.77 -35.98 -23.87
C HIS A 138 -7.92 -37.37 -23.22
N ARG A 139 -6.87 -38.20 -23.27
CA ARG A 139 -6.84 -39.55 -22.69
C ARG A 139 -6.10 -39.59 -21.34
N ALA A 140 -5.69 -38.42 -20.83
CA ALA A 140 -5.02 -38.32 -19.54
C ALA A 140 -5.98 -38.67 -18.39
N PRO A 141 -5.49 -39.31 -17.31
CA PRO A 141 -6.30 -39.64 -16.14
C PRO A 141 -6.96 -38.38 -15.54
N PRO A 142 -8.20 -38.49 -15.03
CA PRO A 142 -8.94 -37.34 -14.51
C PRO A 142 -8.20 -36.64 -13.35
N VAL A 143 -7.45 -37.39 -12.54
CA VAL A 143 -6.63 -36.87 -11.43
C VAL A 143 -5.49 -35.97 -11.92
N LEU A 144 -4.79 -36.36 -12.98
CA LEU A 144 -3.70 -35.55 -13.56
C LEU A 144 -4.24 -34.27 -14.20
N ARG A 145 -5.43 -34.36 -14.81
CA ARG A 145 -6.12 -33.21 -15.39
C ARG A 145 -6.60 -32.23 -14.33
N SER A 146 -7.17 -32.71 -13.22
CA SER A 146 -7.61 -31.84 -12.12
C SER A 146 -6.42 -31.19 -11.43
N LEU A 147 -5.35 -31.95 -11.15
CA LEU A 147 -4.13 -31.43 -10.55
C LEU A 147 -3.46 -30.39 -11.43
N GLY A 148 -3.27 -30.67 -12.73
CA GLY A 148 -2.72 -29.69 -13.68
C GLY A 148 -3.58 -28.42 -13.80
N GLY A 149 -4.91 -28.56 -13.73
CA GLY A 149 -5.83 -27.42 -13.74
C GLY A 149 -5.74 -26.56 -12.47
N VAL A 150 -5.71 -27.18 -11.29
CA VAL A 150 -5.59 -26.47 -9.99
C VAL A 150 -4.22 -25.81 -9.87
N CYS A 151 -3.13 -26.54 -10.15
CA CYS A 151 -1.77 -25.99 -10.15
C CYS A 151 -1.61 -24.88 -11.18
N GLY A 152 -2.22 -25.01 -12.36
CA GLY A 152 -2.17 -23.98 -13.40
C GLY A 152 -2.93 -22.72 -13.02
N GLY A 153 -4.12 -22.87 -12.42
CA GLY A 153 -4.92 -21.75 -11.95
C GLY A 153 -4.25 -20.99 -10.80
N LEU A 154 -3.82 -21.69 -9.76
CA LEU A 154 -3.10 -21.09 -8.63
C LEU A 154 -1.74 -20.52 -9.05
N GLY A 155 -1.01 -21.24 -9.92
CA GLY A 155 0.26 -20.80 -10.46
C GLY A 155 0.11 -19.50 -11.25
N PHE A 156 -0.88 -19.41 -12.13
CA PHE A 156 -1.20 -18.18 -12.85
C PHE A 156 -1.58 -17.04 -11.90
N ALA A 157 -2.42 -17.30 -10.90
CA ALA A 157 -2.84 -16.29 -9.94
C ALA A 157 -1.66 -15.68 -9.18
N PHE A 158 -0.78 -16.52 -8.62
CA PHE A 158 0.33 -16.03 -7.80
C PHE A 158 1.53 -15.54 -8.61
N ALA A 159 1.84 -16.17 -9.75
CA ALA A 159 3.00 -15.79 -10.56
C ALA A 159 2.77 -14.53 -11.41
N ILE A 160 1.54 -14.36 -11.91
CA ILE A 160 1.23 -13.36 -12.93
C ILE A 160 0.11 -12.43 -12.47
N ALA A 161 -1.07 -12.96 -12.16
CA ALA A 161 -2.24 -12.11 -11.92
C ALA A 161 -2.04 -11.19 -10.72
N LEU A 162 -1.46 -11.70 -9.63
CA LEU A 162 -1.22 -10.94 -8.41
C LEU A 162 -0.18 -9.83 -8.60
N PRO A 163 1.07 -10.10 -9.05
CA PRO A 163 2.03 -9.02 -9.34
C PRO A 163 1.50 -8.01 -10.36
N LEU A 164 0.83 -8.49 -11.40
CA LEU A 164 0.28 -7.62 -12.44
C LEU A 164 -0.84 -6.72 -11.89
N ALA A 165 -1.75 -7.26 -11.06
CA ALA A 165 -2.80 -6.48 -10.42
C ALA A 165 -2.23 -5.40 -9.50
N PHE A 166 -1.16 -5.70 -8.76
CA PHE A 166 -0.48 -4.69 -7.94
C PHE A 166 0.19 -3.61 -8.79
N VAL A 167 0.94 -3.98 -9.83
CA VAL A 167 1.61 -3.01 -10.71
C VAL A 167 0.58 -2.10 -11.38
N LEU A 168 -0.46 -2.70 -11.99
CA LEU A 168 -1.50 -1.93 -12.68
C LEU A 168 -2.37 -1.15 -11.70
N GLY A 169 -2.63 -1.68 -10.50
CA GLY A 169 -3.45 -1.03 -9.49
C GLY A 169 -2.77 0.18 -8.89
N VAL A 170 -1.48 0.07 -8.56
CA VAL A 170 -0.68 1.19 -8.08
C VAL A 170 -0.52 2.23 -9.18
N TRP A 171 -0.11 1.83 -10.39
CA TRP A 171 0.04 2.76 -11.51
C TRP A 171 -1.27 3.48 -11.86
N GLY A 172 -2.37 2.74 -11.99
CA GLY A 172 -3.68 3.31 -12.28
C GLY A 172 -4.15 4.24 -11.17
N GLY A 173 -3.92 3.86 -9.91
CA GLY A 173 -4.26 4.70 -8.77
C GLY A 173 -3.36 5.93 -8.65
N GLU A 174 -2.11 5.84 -9.08
CA GLU A 174 -1.20 6.98 -9.17
C GLU A 174 -1.77 8.02 -10.12
N VAL A 175 -2.09 7.60 -11.36
CA VAL A 175 -2.68 8.46 -12.39
C VAL A 175 -4.00 9.07 -11.90
N LEU A 176 -4.88 8.26 -11.29
CA LEU A 176 -6.21 8.72 -10.87
C LEU A 176 -6.19 9.69 -9.69
N THR A 177 -5.15 9.67 -8.85
CA THR A 177 -5.14 10.46 -7.62
C THR A 177 -3.88 11.30 -7.43
N ALA A 178 -3.07 11.49 -8.48
CA ALA A 178 -1.82 12.25 -8.41
C ALA A 178 -2.04 13.66 -7.88
N GLU A 179 -3.03 14.37 -8.44
CA GLU A 179 -3.34 15.75 -8.05
C GLU A 179 -3.84 15.84 -6.61
N ALA A 180 -4.79 14.96 -6.23
CA ALA A 180 -5.33 14.91 -4.87
C ALA A 180 -4.26 14.59 -3.83
N ALA A 181 -3.36 13.65 -4.14
CA ALA A 181 -2.26 13.27 -3.27
C ALA A 181 -1.22 14.39 -3.13
N ALA A 182 -0.86 15.05 -4.24
CA ALA A 182 0.11 16.14 -4.23
C ALA A 182 -0.41 17.35 -3.44
N GLY A 183 -1.68 17.72 -3.65
CA GLY A 183 -2.32 18.80 -2.89
C GLY A 183 -2.37 18.50 -1.40
N ALA A 184 -2.83 17.30 -1.01
CA ALA A 184 -2.94 16.92 0.38
C ALA A 184 -1.58 16.81 1.08
N ASN A 185 -0.56 16.22 0.43
CA ASN A 185 0.80 16.16 0.99
C ASN A 185 1.38 17.58 1.16
N GLY A 186 1.18 18.48 0.19
CA GLY A 186 1.64 19.86 0.30
C GLY A 186 1.06 20.60 1.50
N THR A 187 -0.25 20.43 1.75
CA THR A 187 -0.91 20.99 2.94
C THR A 187 -0.35 20.40 4.23
N LEU A 188 -0.22 19.07 4.31
CA LEU A 188 0.31 18.42 5.51
C LEU A 188 1.77 18.80 5.80
N ASP A 189 2.61 18.88 4.78
CA ASP A 189 4.02 19.23 4.93
C ASP A 189 4.19 20.68 5.38
N MET A 190 3.38 21.61 4.85
CA MET A 190 3.36 23.00 5.31
C MET A 190 2.99 23.10 6.79
N ILE A 191 1.93 22.41 7.20
CA ILE A 191 1.44 22.45 8.59
C ILE A 191 2.44 21.76 9.54
N ALA A 192 2.99 20.61 9.13
CA ALA A 192 3.99 19.88 9.91
C ALA A 192 5.32 20.64 10.04
N ALA A 193 5.76 21.34 8.99
CA ALA A 193 6.95 22.19 9.05
C ALA A 193 6.77 23.34 10.06
N GLU A 194 5.57 23.92 10.15
CA GLU A 194 5.27 24.93 11.16
C GLU A 194 5.24 24.33 12.57
N ALA A 195 4.62 23.17 12.75
CA ALA A 195 4.65 22.41 14.02
C ALA A 195 6.09 22.16 14.50
N GLY A 196 6.95 21.68 13.59
CA GLY A 196 8.34 21.31 13.89
C GLY A 196 9.21 22.49 14.32
N LYS A 197 8.98 23.69 13.77
CA LYS A 197 9.69 24.91 14.21
C LYS A 197 9.41 25.24 15.67
N LEU A 198 8.21 24.96 16.16
CA LEU A 198 7.75 25.37 17.49
C LEU A 198 8.16 24.36 18.55
N VAL A 199 8.10 23.07 18.24
CA VAL A 199 8.68 22.01 19.09
C VAL A 199 10.18 22.23 19.26
N ALA A 200 10.89 22.71 18.24
CA ALA A 200 12.31 23.03 18.35
C ALA A 200 12.64 24.24 19.24
N LEU A 201 11.65 25.08 19.59
CA LEU A 201 11.80 26.25 20.45
C LEU A 201 11.52 25.97 21.94
N GLU A 202 11.21 24.72 22.29
CA GLU A 202 10.88 24.29 23.66
C GLU A 202 12.01 24.56 24.67
N ASP A 203 13.26 24.72 24.20
CA ASP A 203 14.44 25.07 25.02
C ASP A 203 14.65 26.60 25.23
N GLN A 204 13.80 27.47 24.69
CA GLN A 204 13.93 28.94 24.80
C GLN A 204 13.06 29.59 25.89
N SER A 205 13.43 30.84 26.23
CA SER A 205 12.74 31.72 27.19
C SER A 205 11.21 31.69 27.06
N TRP A 206 10.52 31.28 28.14
CA TRP A 206 9.06 31.09 28.20
C TRP A 206 8.20 32.24 27.66
N ARG A 207 8.72 33.47 27.64
CA ARG A 207 8.01 34.65 27.10
C ARG A 207 8.04 34.73 25.59
N GLU A 208 9.18 34.46 24.97
CA GLU A 208 9.32 34.43 23.50
C GLU A 208 8.60 33.20 22.93
N SER A 209 8.67 32.08 23.66
CA SER A 209 7.92 30.87 23.36
C SER A 209 6.41 31.13 23.38
N TRP A 210 5.88 31.90 24.34
CA TRP A 210 4.44 32.12 24.48
C TRP A 210 3.80 32.88 23.31
N GLU A 211 4.46 33.91 22.76
CA GLU A 211 3.96 34.64 21.59
C GLU A 211 4.03 33.78 20.32
N ALA A 212 5.12 33.03 20.15
CA ALA A 212 5.27 32.05 19.06
C ALA A 212 4.21 30.93 19.15
N TYR A 213 3.98 30.38 20.35
CA TYR A 213 2.95 29.37 20.61
C TYR A 213 1.55 29.88 20.32
N ARG A 214 1.19 31.09 20.75
CA ARG A 214 -0.15 31.66 20.49
C ARG A 214 -0.35 31.94 18.99
N GLY A 215 0.67 32.45 18.31
CA GLY A 215 0.64 32.66 16.86
C GLY A 215 0.44 31.36 16.10
N ALA A 216 1.16 30.32 16.50
CA ALA A 216 1.03 28.99 15.93
C ALA A 216 -0.33 28.35 16.21
N ALA A 217 -0.81 28.37 17.46
CA ALA A 217 -2.11 27.82 17.82
C ALA A 217 -3.23 28.45 16.97
N ARG A 218 -3.13 29.75 16.67
CA ARG A 218 -4.05 30.42 15.74
C ARG A 218 -3.92 29.92 14.30
N PHE A 219 -2.70 29.77 13.80
CA PHE A 219 -2.45 29.19 12.48
C PHE A 219 -3.04 27.78 12.36
N PHE A 220 -2.81 26.92 13.36
CA PHE A 220 -3.37 25.56 13.39
C PHE A 220 -4.90 25.56 13.48
N TRP A 221 -5.48 26.48 14.24
CA TRP A 221 -6.94 26.63 14.31
C TRP A 221 -7.53 27.03 12.95
N GLU A 222 -6.88 27.97 12.26
CA GLU A 222 -7.29 28.42 10.93
C GLU A 222 -7.09 27.34 9.85
N GLN A 223 -6.17 26.39 10.08
CA GLN A 223 -5.81 25.31 9.16
C GLN A 223 -6.39 23.94 9.54
N ALA A 224 -7.16 23.82 10.62
CA ALA A 224 -7.62 22.53 11.15
C ALA A 224 -8.52 21.77 10.16
N ASP A 225 -9.39 22.49 9.45
CA ASP A 225 -10.26 21.90 8.42
C ASP A 225 -9.44 21.42 7.21
N ASP A 226 -8.45 22.22 6.78
CA ASP A 226 -7.57 21.87 5.67
C ASP A 226 -6.68 20.67 6.01
N LEU A 227 -6.19 20.61 7.25
CA LEU A 227 -5.47 19.46 7.79
C LEU A 227 -6.31 18.19 7.73
N LEU A 228 -7.53 18.25 8.25
CA LEU A 228 -8.44 17.11 8.31
C LEU A 228 -8.81 16.63 6.90
N ASN A 229 -9.14 17.56 6.01
CA ASN A 229 -9.47 17.25 4.62
C ASN A 229 -8.28 16.64 3.87
N ALA A 230 -7.08 17.18 4.05
CA ALA A 230 -5.86 16.61 3.46
C ALA A 230 -5.58 15.21 4.00
N ALA A 231 -5.68 15.01 5.31
CA ALA A 231 -5.47 13.72 5.96
C ALA A 231 -6.47 12.67 5.46
N LEU A 232 -7.78 12.98 5.43
CA LEU A 232 -8.82 12.09 4.89
C LEU A 232 -8.62 11.78 3.41
N THR A 233 -8.21 12.79 2.62
CA THR A 233 -7.89 12.61 1.20
C THR A 233 -6.76 11.60 1.03
N LEU A 234 -5.68 11.71 1.80
CA LEU A 234 -4.57 10.75 1.73
C LEU A 234 -4.98 9.34 2.15
N VAL A 235 -5.79 9.19 3.20
CA VAL A 235 -6.33 7.87 3.58
C VAL A 235 -7.13 7.28 2.42
N GLY A 236 -8.03 8.05 1.81
CA GLY A 236 -8.80 7.63 0.66
C GLY A 236 -7.93 7.22 -0.53
N VAL A 237 -6.90 8.01 -0.82
CA VAL A 237 -5.90 7.73 -1.87
C VAL A 237 -5.16 6.43 -1.59
N PHE A 238 -4.64 6.23 -0.38
CA PHE A 238 -3.90 5.01 -0.03
C PHE A 238 -4.80 3.78 -0.08
N LEU A 239 -6.02 3.86 0.45
CA LEU A 239 -6.99 2.75 0.38
C LEU A 239 -7.34 2.39 -1.07
N LEU A 240 -7.58 3.41 -1.91
CA LEU A 240 -7.87 3.19 -3.33
C LEU A 240 -6.69 2.52 -4.04
N ARG A 241 -5.49 3.06 -3.89
CA ARG A 241 -4.26 2.60 -4.56
C ARG A 241 -3.82 1.21 -4.12
N MET A 242 -3.95 0.88 -2.84
CA MET A 242 -3.38 -0.34 -2.28
C MET A 242 -4.36 -1.51 -2.16
N VAL A 243 -5.63 -1.21 -1.91
CA VAL A 243 -6.62 -2.25 -1.60
C VAL A 243 -7.62 -2.36 -2.73
N VAL A 244 -8.31 -1.26 -3.04
CA VAL A 244 -9.45 -1.30 -3.95
C VAL A 244 -9.03 -1.65 -5.37
N LEU A 245 -8.07 -0.90 -5.95
CA LEU A 245 -7.64 -1.10 -7.33
C LEU A 245 -6.97 -2.47 -7.56
N PRO A 246 -5.97 -2.89 -6.76
CA PRO A 246 -5.37 -4.21 -6.93
C PRO A 246 -6.38 -5.34 -6.76
N MET A 247 -7.32 -5.25 -5.82
CA MET A 247 -8.34 -6.27 -5.63
C MET A 247 -9.29 -6.36 -6.83
N VAL A 248 -9.78 -5.23 -7.34
CA VAL A 248 -10.65 -5.19 -8.53
C VAL A 248 -9.93 -5.76 -9.74
N LEU A 249 -8.66 -5.39 -9.95
CA LEU A 249 -7.86 -5.90 -11.07
C LEU A 249 -7.57 -7.39 -10.93
N LEU A 250 -7.27 -7.88 -9.73
CA LEU A 250 -7.06 -9.30 -9.48
C LEU A 250 -8.31 -10.11 -9.79
N LEU A 251 -9.49 -9.64 -9.35
CA LEU A 251 -10.77 -10.28 -9.66
C LEU A 251 -11.06 -10.26 -11.17
N ALA A 252 -10.78 -9.15 -11.85
CA ALA A 252 -10.95 -9.03 -13.29
C ALA A 252 -10.04 -10.00 -14.06
N LEU A 253 -8.75 -10.06 -13.70
CA LEU A 253 -7.77 -10.97 -14.28
C LEU A 253 -8.15 -12.44 -14.04
N TRP A 254 -8.59 -12.77 -12.83
CA TRP A 254 -9.05 -14.11 -12.49
C TRP A 254 -10.31 -14.52 -13.26
N ALA A 255 -11.30 -13.62 -13.37
CA ALA A 255 -12.51 -13.85 -14.14
C ALA A 255 -12.20 -14.03 -15.63
N ALA A 256 -11.30 -13.21 -16.18
CA ALA A 256 -10.83 -13.34 -17.56
C ALA A 256 -10.11 -14.68 -17.80
N ALA A 257 -9.20 -15.07 -16.91
CA ALA A 257 -8.50 -16.35 -16.99
C ALA A 257 -9.46 -17.54 -16.95
N ARG A 258 -10.47 -17.51 -16.07
CA ARG A 258 -11.50 -18.57 -16.00
C ARG A 258 -12.31 -18.67 -17.28
N ARG A 259 -12.69 -17.54 -17.88
CA ARG A 259 -13.44 -17.53 -19.16
C ARG A 259 -12.60 -18.10 -20.31
N LEU A 260 -11.31 -17.75 -20.37
CA LEU A 260 -10.38 -18.28 -21.39
C LEU A 260 -10.09 -19.77 -21.25
N VAL A 261 -10.20 -20.33 -20.03
CA VAL A 261 -10.02 -21.77 -19.79
C VAL A 261 -11.31 -22.58 -20.02
N ALA A 262 -12.47 -21.94 -19.85
CA ALA A 262 -13.78 -22.58 -20.04
C ALA A 262 -14.29 -22.55 -21.48
N GLY A 263 -13.77 -21.64 -22.33
CA GLY A 263 -14.06 -21.56 -23.77
C GLY A 263 -13.07 -22.37 -24.60
#